data_AF-A0A8T4SB46-F1
#
_entry.id   AF-A0A8T4SB46-F1
#
_cell.length_a   1.000
_cell.length_b   1.000
_cell.length_c   1.000
_cell.angle_alpha   90.00
_cell.angle_beta   90.00
_cell.angle_gamma   90.00
#
_symmetry.space_group_name_H-M   'P 1'
#
loop_
_entity.id
_entity.type
_entity.pdbx_description
1 polymer ?
#
loop_
_entity_poly.entity_id
_entity_poly.type
_entity_poly.pdbx_seq_one_letter_code
_entity_poly.pdbx_strand_id
1 'polypeptide(L)'
;MELFGKGKREMRQRIQSMEDSIKASFARVRQDMETANSWLNSHYQRSISLEVKFKESQQSLAGLQSDMKRVGQELAFNARNLSECTEAIRKIQSLPSSFITQDKMDYHIESMSSELMRIEKKIDELSYLKPRLEAMKHQLAEHLAKPDSQTEIEKKIDMIQERLRGLSIKKTPKEKLVQKVAKGRHDYIKAVLLGYVKKYGKISAGQLRDIAVEEQNLTSKSTLYRILEEIESEEEIGVIVQGKEKVYISKPRKLIR
;
A
#
# COMPACT_ATOMS: atom_id res chain seq x y z
N MET A 1 -1.26 -6.26 -81.96
CA MET A 1 -2.06 -5.31 -81.14
C MET A 1 -2.17 -5.78 -79.68
N GLU A 2 -1.06 -5.95 -78.94
CA GLU A 2 -1.13 -6.46 -77.54
C GLU A 2 -0.43 -5.57 -76.50
N LEU A 3 0.12 -4.42 -76.91
CA LEU A 3 0.94 -3.58 -76.02
C LEU A 3 0.14 -2.72 -75.02
N PHE A 4 -1.17 -2.53 -75.24
CA PHE A 4 -2.02 -1.68 -74.38
C PHE A 4 -2.74 -2.41 -73.23
N GLY A 5 -2.71 -3.74 -73.18
CA GLY A 5 -3.44 -4.53 -72.17
C GLY A 5 -2.68 -4.76 -70.85
N LYS A 6 -1.34 -4.85 -70.91
CA LYS A 6 -0.50 -5.22 -69.76
C LYS A 6 -0.52 -4.16 -68.65
N GLY A 7 -0.36 -2.88 -68.97
CA GLY A 7 -0.38 -1.80 -67.97
C GLY A 7 -1.73 -1.64 -67.25
N LYS A 8 -2.84 -1.91 -67.95
CA LYS A 8 -4.19 -1.87 -67.36
C LYS A 8 -4.42 -3.01 -66.37
N ARG A 9 -3.77 -4.17 -66.58
CA ARG A 9 -3.84 -5.34 -65.70
C ARG A 9 -2.97 -5.16 -64.45
N GLU A 10 -1.77 -4.63 -64.61
CA GLU A 10 -0.88 -4.27 -63.48
C GLU A 10 -1.47 -3.19 -62.58
N MET A 11 -2.10 -2.16 -63.16
CA MET A 11 -2.79 -1.11 -62.41
C MET A 11 -3.94 -1.69 -61.55
N ARG A 12 -4.75 -2.60 -62.12
CA ARG A 12 -5.82 -3.29 -61.36
C ARG A 12 -5.26 -4.17 -60.25
N GLN A 13 -4.17 -4.90 -60.50
CA GLN A 13 -3.50 -5.69 -59.46
C GLN A 13 -2.97 -4.81 -58.32
N ARG A 14 -2.39 -3.64 -58.64
CA ARG A 14 -1.96 -2.68 -57.62
C ARG A 14 -3.11 -2.15 -56.79
N ILE A 15 -4.20 -1.74 -57.44
CA ILE A 15 -5.41 -1.27 -56.75
C ILE A 15 -5.97 -2.37 -55.84
N GLN A 16 -6.07 -3.61 -56.34
CA GLN A 16 -6.52 -4.74 -55.55
C GLN A 16 -5.62 -4.99 -54.33
N SER A 17 -4.29 -4.95 -54.51
CA SER A 17 -3.35 -5.11 -53.39
C SER A 17 -3.47 -3.99 -52.35
N MET A 18 -3.76 -2.76 -52.80
CA MET A 18 -4.02 -1.64 -51.92
C MET A 18 -5.32 -1.84 -51.15
N GLU A 19 -6.40 -2.26 -51.81
CA GLU A 19 -7.67 -2.56 -51.16
C GLU A 19 -7.53 -3.67 -50.11
N ASP A 20 -6.79 -4.74 -50.44
CA ASP A 20 -6.57 -5.85 -49.52
C ASP A 20 -5.71 -5.42 -48.31
N SER A 21 -4.67 -4.60 -48.54
CA SER A 21 -3.87 -4.01 -47.46
C SER A 21 -4.68 -3.08 -46.56
N ILE A 22 -5.61 -2.30 -47.15
CA ILE A 22 -6.51 -1.41 -46.40
C ILE A 22 -7.49 -2.23 -45.56
N LYS A 23 -8.12 -3.26 -46.15
CA LYS A 23 -9.02 -4.18 -45.42
C LYS A 23 -8.30 -4.86 -44.26
N ALA A 24 -7.09 -5.36 -44.48
CA ALA A 24 -6.28 -5.97 -43.44
C ALA A 24 -5.93 -4.97 -42.32
N SER A 25 -5.66 -3.72 -42.67
CA SER A 25 -5.37 -2.65 -41.69
C SER A 25 -6.59 -2.33 -40.83
N PHE A 26 -7.77 -2.19 -41.44
CA PHE A 26 -9.02 -1.97 -40.71
C PHE A 26 -9.40 -3.17 -39.84
N ALA A 27 -9.17 -4.40 -40.30
CA ALA A 27 -9.40 -5.60 -39.50
C ALA A 27 -8.53 -5.61 -38.23
N ARG A 28 -7.25 -5.23 -38.34
CA ARG A 28 -6.37 -5.11 -37.16
C ARG A 28 -6.83 -4.00 -36.22
N VAL A 29 -7.18 -2.83 -36.73
CA VAL A 29 -7.68 -1.72 -35.89
C VAL A 29 -8.95 -2.15 -35.15
N ARG A 30 -9.86 -2.87 -35.80
CA ARG A 30 -11.06 -3.42 -35.16
C ARG A 30 -10.70 -4.40 -34.04
N GLN A 31 -9.79 -5.33 -34.30
CA GLN A 31 -9.33 -6.28 -33.29
C GLN A 31 -8.66 -5.58 -32.09
N ASP A 32 -7.85 -4.55 -32.34
CA ASP A 32 -7.22 -3.74 -31.31
C ASP A 32 -8.28 -2.99 -30.48
N MET A 33 -9.32 -2.45 -31.14
CA MET A 33 -10.44 -1.78 -30.49
C MET A 33 -11.26 -2.74 -29.61
N GLU A 34 -11.53 -3.96 -30.09
CA GLU A 34 -12.23 -5.00 -29.33
C GLU A 34 -11.41 -5.44 -28.11
N THR A 35 -10.09 -5.59 -28.28
CA THR A 35 -9.16 -5.92 -27.18
C THR A 35 -9.10 -4.80 -26.14
N ALA A 36 -8.99 -3.54 -26.59
CA ALA A 36 -9.00 -2.37 -25.71
C ALA A 36 -10.31 -2.26 -24.93
N ASN A 37 -11.46 -2.54 -25.58
CA ASN A 37 -12.75 -2.52 -24.92
C ASN A 37 -12.90 -3.66 -23.88
N SER A 38 -12.38 -4.85 -24.21
CA SER A 38 -12.32 -5.96 -23.25
C SER A 38 -11.49 -5.60 -22.01
N TRP A 39 -10.33 -4.97 -22.22
CA TRP A 39 -9.47 -4.49 -21.13
C TRP A 39 -10.14 -3.41 -20.29
N LEU A 40 -10.82 -2.45 -20.93
CA LEU A 40 -11.58 -1.41 -20.27
C LEU A 40 -12.65 -2.01 -19.35
N ASN A 41 -13.43 -2.98 -19.86
CA ASN A 41 -14.43 -3.67 -19.08
C ASN A 41 -13.83 -4.46 -17.90
N SER A 42 -12.72 -5.17 -18.12
CA SER A 42 -12.03 -5.88 -17.04
C SER A 42 -11.55 -4.93 -15.94
N HIS A 43 -10.95 -3.79 -16.32
CA HIS A 43 -10.52 -2.76 -15.39
C HIS A 43 -11.69 -2.13 -14.62
N TYR A 44 -12.80 -1.86 -15.31
CA TYR A 44 -14.01 -1.33 -14.70
C TYR A 44 -14.58 -2.29 -13.65
N GLN A 45 -14.72 -3.58 -13.99
CA GLN A 45 -15.19 -4.60 -13.06
C GLN A 45 -14.25 -4.76 -11.86
N ARG A 46 -12.93 -4.71 -12.11
CA ARG A 46 -11.94 -4.75 -11.03
C ARG A 46 -12.07 -3.54 -10.10
N SER A 47 -12.29 -2.35 -10.65
CA SER A 47 -12.52 -1.13 -9.86
C SER A 47 -13.72 -1.27 -8.93
N ILE A 48 -14.84 -1.77 -9.44
CA ILE A 48 -16.05 -2.02 -8.64
C ILE A 48 -15.75 -3.01 -7.52
N SER A 49 -15.09 -4.13 -7.83
CA SER A 49 -14.77 -5.15 -6.82
C SER A 49 -13.86 -4.63 -5.71
N LEU A 50 -12.91 -3.75 -6.05
CA LEU A 50 -12.02 -3.12 -5.08
C LEU A 50 -12.78 -2.13 -4.20
N GLU A 51 -13.73 -1.39 -4.75
CA GLU A 51 -14.56 -0.46 -3.99
C GLU A 51 -15.45 -1.19 -2.97
N VAL A 52 -16.01 -2.34 -3.34
CA VAL A 52 -16.78 -3.21 -2.42
C VAL A 52 -15.89 -3.70 -1.28
N LYS A 53 -14.73 -4.29 -1.58
CA LYS A 53 -13.79 -4.78 -0.56
C LYS A 53 -13.29 -3.67 0.37
N PHE A 54 -13.10 -2.47 -0.18
CA PHE A 54 -12.71 -1.30 0.60
C PHE A 54 -13.81 -0.90 1.59
N LYS A 55 -15.08 -0.87 1.16
CA LYS A 55 -16.22 -0.60 2.04
C LYS A 55 -16.36 -1.66 3.13
N GLU A 56 -16.23 -2.94 2.80
CA GLU A 56 -16.25 -4.04 3.79
C GLU A 56 -15.13 -3.87 4.83
N SER A 57 -13.90 -3.61 4.39
CA SER A 57 -12.76 -3.38 5.28
C SER A 57 -12.96 -2.17 6.18
N GLN A 58 -13.57 -1.10 5.66
CA GLN A 58 -13.89 0.11 6.43
C GLN A 58 -14.94 -0.17 7.51
N GLN A 59 -15.95 -1.01 7.21
CA GLN A 59 -16.94 -1.44 8.19
C GLN A 59 -16.32 -2.32 9.28
N SER A 60 -15.45 -3.27 8.92
CA SER A 60 -14.73 -4.09 9.91
C SER A 60 -13.84 -3.25 10.83
N LEU A 61 -13.14 -2.25 10.29
CA LEU A 61 -12.35 -1.31 11.09
C LEU A 61 -13.21 -0.51 12.07
N ALA A 62 -14.38 -0.04 11.63
CA ALA A 62 -15.32 0.65 12.52
C ALA A 62 -15.81 -0.25 13.66
N GLY A 63 -16.11 -1.52 13.37
CA GLY A 63 -16.45 -2.53 14.37
C GLY A 63 -15.34 -2.72 15.41
N LEU A 64 -14.10 -2.95 14.96
CA LEU A 64 -12.94 -3.11 15.85
C LEU A 64 -12.69 -1.86 16.73
N GLN A 65 -12.88 -0.66 16.18
CA GLN A 65 -12.76 0.58 16.96
C GLN A 65 -13.83 0.67 18.06
N SER A 66 -15.06 0.22 17.79
CA SER A 66 -16.10 0.18 18.82
C SER A 66 -15.78 -0.86 19.90
N ASP A 67 -15.28 -2.03 19.54
CA ASP A 67 -14.87 -3.06 20.49
C ASP A 67 -13.69 -2.61 21.35
N MET A 68 -12.68 -1.96 20.76
CA MET A 68 -11.56 -1.38 21.51
C MET A 68 -12.03 -0.35 22.53
N LYS A 69 -13.01 0.50 22.17
CA LYS A 69 -13.60 1.46 23.12
C LYS A 69 -14.31 0.74 24.27
N ARG A 70 -15.08 -0.31 23.98
CA ARG A 70 -15.77 -1.11 25.01
C ARG A 70 -14.77 -1.76 25.96
N VAL A 71 -13.76 -2.44 25.43
CA VAL A 71 -12.70 -3.08 26.24
C VAL A 71 -11.94 -2.05 27.07
N GLY A 72 -11.65 -0.86 26.50
CA GLY A 72 -11.01 0.23 27.25
C GLY A 72 -11.85 0.70 28.43
N GLN A 73 -13.19 0.78 28.27
CA GLN A 73 -14.11 1.12 29.36
C GLN A 73 -14.17 0.03 30.44
N GLU A 74 -14.25 -1.24 30.05
CA GLU A 74 -14.22 -2.38 30.98
C GLU A 74 -12.91 -2.42 31.77
N LEU A 75 -11.77 -2.19 31.12
CA LEU A 75 -10.46 -2.16 31.77
C LEU A 75 -10.36 -1.00 32.78
N ALA A 76 -10.86 0.18 32.41
CA ALA A 76 -10.89 1.33 33.32
C ALA A 76 -11.78 1.08 34.54
N PHE A 77 -12.93 0.41 34.34
CA PHE A 77 -13.81 0.00 35.43
C PHE A 77 -13.11 -1.00 36.38
N ASN A 78 -12.50 -2.05 35.82
CA ASN A 78 -11.78 -3.05 36.63
C ASN A 78 -10.58 -2.44 37.38
N ALA A 79 -9.86 -1.49 36.78
CA ALA A 79 -8.77 -0.78 37.44
C ALA A 79 -9.25 0.01 38.67
N ARG A 80 -10.44 0.62 38.61
CA ARG A 80 -11.04 1.29 39.77
C ARG A 80 -11.37 0.29 40.88
N ASN A 81 -12.03 -0.81 40.55
CA ASN A 81 -12.36 -1.85 41.52
C ASN A 81 -11.11 -2.42 42.21
N LEU A 82 -10.02 -2.64 41.45
CA LEU A 82 -8.74 -3.08 42.01
C LEU A 82 -8.12 -2.04 42.94
N SER A 83 -8.22 -0.75 42.60
CA SER A 83 -7.78 0.34 43.49
C SER A 83 -8.56 0.34 44.81
N GLU A 84 -9.88 0.18 44.74
CA GLU A 84 -10.74 0.09 45.92
C GLU A 84 -10.41 -1.13 46.80
N CYS A 85 -10.21 -2.31 46.19
CA CYS A 85 -9.75 -3.50 46.91
C CYS A 85 -8.37 -3.30 47.55
N THR A 86 -7.44 -2.66 46.85
CA THR A 86 -6.10 -2.38 47.37
C THR A 86 -6.16 -1.46 48.59
N GLU A 87 -7.03 -0.44 48.54
CA GLU A 87 -7.25 0.45 49.67
C GLU A 87 -7.89 -0.28 50.86
N ALA A 88 -8.86 -1.18 50.61
CA ALA A 88 -9.47 -2.01 51.65
C ALA A 88 -8.44 -2.93 52.32
N ILE A 89 -7.57 -3.58 51.55
CA ILE A 89 -6.47 -4.40 52.08
C ILE A 89 -5.52 -3.56 52.93
N ARG A 90 -5.17 -2.34 52.48
CA ARG A 90 -4.30 -1.44 53.23
C ARG A 90 -4.91 -1.03 54.58
N LYS A 91 -6.23 -0.79 54.62
CA LYS A 91 -6.96 -0.52 55.86
C LYS A 91 -6.90 -1.71 56.83
N ILE A 92 -7.08 -2.93 56.33
CA ILE A 92 -6.97 -4.16 57.13
C ILE A 92 -5.55 -4.31 57.70
N GLN A 93 -4.52 -4.08 56.89
CA GLN A 93 -3.11 -4.16 57.31
C GLN A 93 -2.70 -3.09 58.34
N SER A 94 -3.40 -1.96 58.38
CA SER A 94 -3.13 -0.87 59.33
C SER A 94 -3.79 -1.05 60.70
N LEU A 95 -4.64 -2.07 60.88
CA LEU A 95 -5.25 -2.37 62.17
C LEU A 95 -4.20 -2.95 63.14
N PRO A 96 -4.07 -2.42 64.37
CA PRO A 96 -3.16 -2.97 65.37
C PRO A 96 -3.58 -4.41 65.73
N SER A 97 -2.59 -5.32 65.82
CA SER A 97 -2.78 -6.76 66.10
C SER A 97 -3.38 -7.06 67.49
N SER A 98 -3.69 -6.04 68.28
CA SER A 98 -4.33 -6.12 69.58
C SER A 98 -5.79 -5.66 69.48
N PHE A 99 -6.71 -6.55 69.89
CA PHE A 99 -8.18 -6.48 69.81
C PHE A 99 -8.84 -7.09 68.57
N ILE A 100 -8.54 -8.37 68.34
CA ILE A 100 -9.55 -9.28 67.82
C ILE A 100 -9.90 -10.21 68.99
N THR A 101 -11.04 -9.95 69.64
CA THR A 101 -11.63 -10.94 70.54
C THR A 101 -11.96 -12.19 69.74
N GLN A 102 -11.95 -13.37 70.36
CA GLN A 102 -12.16 -14.65 69.67
C GLN A 102 -13.41 -14.62 68.77
N ASP A 103 -14.49 -13.98 69.22
CA ASP A 103 -15.72 -13.76 68.42
C ASP A 103 -15.51 -12.99 67.10
N LYS A 104 -14.60 -12.00 67.07
CA LYS A 104 -14.26 -11.28 65.83
C LYS A 104 -13.35 -12.10 64.93
N MET A 105 -12.50 -12.95 65.49
CA MET A 105 -11.72 -13.90 64.68
C MET A 105 -12.65 -14.91 64.02
N ASP A 106 -13.61 -15.44 64.79
CA ASP A 106 -14.60 -16.40 64.29
C ASP A 106 -15.44 -15.78 63.17
N TYR A 107 -15.91 -14.53 63.33
CA TYR A 107 -16.60 -13.80 62.26
C TYR A 107 -15.74 -13.61 61.00
N HIS A 108 -14.46 -13.26 61.14
CA HIS A 108 -13.56 -13.12 60.00
C HIS A 108 -13.23 -14.46 59.33
N ILE A 109 -13.09 -15.54 60.11
CA ILE A 109 -12.88 -16.89 59.61
C ILE A 109 -14.11 -17.36 58.83
N GLU A 110 -15.33 -17.14 59.34
CA GLU A 110 -16.57 -17.46 58.63
C GLU A 110 -16.73 -16.64 57.35
N SER A 111 -16.39 -15.35 57.40
CA SER A 111 -16.42 -14.46 56.23
C SER A 111 -15.41 -14.91 55.17
N MET A 112 -14.17 -15.20 55.55
CA MET A 112 -13.13 -15.71 54.65
C MET A 112 -13.48 -17.09 54.09
N SER A 113 -14.06 -17.96 54.89
CA SER A 113 -14.53 -19.29 54.44
C SER A 113 -15.67 -19.15 53.43
N SER A 114 -16.58 -18.19 53.63
CA SER A 114 -17.65 -17.89 52.68
C SER A 114 -17.12 -17.34 51.35
N GLU A 115 -16.10 -16.48 51.38
CA GLU A 115 -15.43 -15.98 50.18
C GLU A 115 -14.62 -17.07 49.47
N LEU A 116 -13.96 -17.95 50.21
CA LEU A 116 -13.28 -19.12 49.64
C LEU A 116 -14.27 -20.02 48.89
N MET A 117 -15.43 -20.32 49.47
CA MET A 117 -16.48 -21.09 48.78
C MET A 117 -16.97 -20.39 47.49
N ARG A 118 -17.08 -19.05 47.50
CA ARG A 118 -17.45 -18.29 46.29
C ARG A 118 -16.38 -18.37 45.21
N ILE A 119 -15.10 -18.33 45.60
CA ILE A 119 -13.96 -18.46 44.68
C ILE A 119 -13.90 -19.88 44.12
N GLU A 120 -14.05 -20.92 44.96
CA GLU A 120 -14.11 -22.32 44.54
C GLU A 120 -15.24 -22.55 43.53
N LYS A 121 -16.44 -22.04 43.81
CA LYS A 121 -17.55 -22.11 42.86
C LYS A 121 -17.24 -21.41 41.53
N LYS A 122 -16.56 -20.26 41.55
CA LYS A 122 -16.11 -19.58 40.32
C LYS A 122 -15.03 -20.37 39.59
N ILE A 123 -14.15 -21.08 40.29
CA ILE A 123 -13.15 -21.97 39.68
C ILE A 123 -13.84 -23.13 38.97
N ASP A 124 -14.86 -23.72 39.60
CA ASP A 124 -15.67 -24.77 38.98
C ASP A 124 -16.45 -24.23 37.77
N GLU A 125 -17.01 -23.02 37.87
CA GLU A 125 -17.65 -22.34 36.74
C GLU A 125 -16.64 -22.00 35.63
N LEU A 126 -15.35 -21.83 35.90
CA LEU A 126 -14.33 -21.60 34.86
C LEU A 126 -13.70 -22.90 34.34
N SER A 127 -13.94 -24.03 35.00
CA SER A 127 -13.37 -25.33 34.63
C SER A 127 -13.79 -25.78 33.21
N TYR A 128 -14.98 -25.39 32.74
CA TYR A 128 -15.47 -25.72 31.39
C TYR A 128 -14.75 -24.97 30.27
N LEU A 129 -14.06 -23.85 30.58
CA LEU A 129 -13.31 -23.09 29.58
C LEU A 129 -12.06 -23.82 29.11
N LYS A 130 -11.47 -24.66 29.98
CA LYS A 130 -10.27 -25.43 29.65
C LYS A 130 -10.54 -26.46 28.53
N PRO A 131 -11.59 -27.30 28.59
CA PRO A 131 -12.01 -28.13 27.46
C PRO A 131 -12.34 -27.34 26.20
N ARG A 132 -12.99 -26.17 26.33
CA ARG A 132 -13.36 -25.32 25.18
C ARG A 132 -12.14 -24.73 24.47
N LEU A 133 -11.11 -24.36 25.23
CA LEU A 133 -9.83 -23.89 24.70
C LEU A 133 -9.11 -25.00 23.93
N GLU A 134 -9.09 -26.22 24.47
CA GLU A 134 -8.49 -27.38 23.79
C GLU A 134 -9.26 -27.77 22.53
N ALA A 135 -10.59 -27.67 22.53
CA ALA A 135 -11.40 -27.87 21.34
C ALA A 135 -11.11 -26.82 20.24
N MET A 136 -10.98 -25.54 20.60
CA MET A 136 -10.59 -24.48 19.66
C MET A 136 -9.16 -24.66 19.13
N LYS A 137 -8.22 -25.11 19.97
CA LYS A 137 -6.86 -25.46 19.51
C LYS A 137 -6.89 -26.60 18.50
N HIS A 138 -7.71 -27.63 18.73
CA HIS A 138 -7.88 -28.73 17.77
C HIS A 138 -8.49 -28.24 16.45
N GLN A 139 -9.51 -27.38 16.48
CA GLN A 139 -10.09 -26.77 15.28
C GLN A 139 -9.06 -25.91 14.52
N LEU A 140 -8.23 -25.15 15.22
CA LEU A 140 -7.17 -24.34 14.60
C LEU A 140 -6.08 -25.21 13.98
N ALA A 141 -5.68 -26.29 14.67
CA ALA A 141 -4.72 -27.26 14.15
C ALA A 141 -5.26 -27.98 12.90
N GLU A 142 -6.55 -28.33 12.87
CA GLU A 142 -7.21 -28.90 11.69
C GLU A 142 -7.27 -27.91 10.52
N HIS A 143 -7.52 -26.62 10.79
CA HIS A 143 -7.48 -25.56 9.77
C HIS A 143 -6.08 -25.29 9.24
N LEU A 144 -5.04 -25.42 10.07
CA LEU A 144 -3.63 -25.28 9.68
C LEU A 144 -3.08 -26.52 8.95
N ALA A 145 -3.65 -27.70 9.20
CA ALA A 145 -3.26 -28.94 8.54
C ALA A 145 -3.84 -29.11 7.12
N LYS A 146 -4.75 -28.22 6.68
CA LYS A 146 -5.25 -28.19 5.28
C LYS A 146 -4.22 -27.49 4.38
N PRO A 147 -3.49 -28.20 3.50
CA PRO A 147 -2.37 -27.65 2.73
C PRO A 147 -2.78 -26.98 1.40
N ASP A 148 -4.04 -26.54 1.26
CA ASP A 148 -4.58 -26.16 -0.06
C ASP A 148 -4.54 -24.67 -0.39
N SER A 149 -4.40 -23.76 0.57
CA SER A 149 -4.42 -22.33 0.26
C SER A 149 -3.03 -21.78 -0.09
N GLN A 150 -1.98 -22.18 0.64
CA GLN A 150 -0.65 -21.59 0.47
C GLN A 150 0.09 -22.16 -0.75
N THR A 151 0.01 -23.48 -0.95
CA THR A 151 0.62 -24.19 -2.08
C THR A 151 -0.05 -23.87 -3.41
N GLU A 152 -1.37 -23.62 -3.43
CA GLU A 152 -2.05 -23.13 -4.64
C GLU A 152 -1.71 -21.66 -4.96
N ILE A 153 -1.58 -20.81 -3.94
CA ILE A 153 -1.20 -19.41 -4.13
C ILE A 153 0.21 -19.33 -4.68
N GLU A 154 1.15 -20.11 -4.15
CA GLU A 154 2.53 -20.19 -4.66
C GLU A 154 2.57 -20.70 -6.10
N LYS A 155 1.83 -21.77 -6.43
CA LYS A 155 1.70 -22.24 -7.82
C LYS A 155 1.08 -21.20 -8.76
N LYS A 156 0.07 -20.45 -8.30
CA LYS A 156 -0.54 -19.36 -9.07
C LYS A 156 0.42 -18.19 -9.26
N ILE A 157 1.24 -17.87 -8.25
CA ILE A 157 2.28 -16.84 -8.32
C ILE A 157 3.36 -17.26 -9.34
N ASP A 158 3.83 -18.50 -9.27
CA ASP A 158 4.83 -19.02 -10.21
C ASP A 158 4.30 -19.03 -11.65
N MET A 159 3.03 -19.42 -11.85
CA MET A 159 2.38 -19.33 -13.17
C MET A 159 2.25 -17.89 -13.69
N ILE A 160 1.98 -16.92 -12.81
CA ILE A 160 1.90 -15.50 -13.18
C ILE A 160 3.30 -14.95 -13.49
N GLN A 161 4.31 -15.32 -12.71
CA GLN A 161 5.70 -14.92 -12.94
C GLN A 161 6.24 -15.48 -14.26
N GLU A 162 5.90 -16.73 -14.60
CA GLU A 162 6.33 -17.35 -15.85
C GLU A 162 5.59 -16.75 -17.06
N ARG A 163 4.29 -16.41 -16.92
CA ARG A 163 3.58 -15.61 -17.94
C ARG A 163 4.19 -14.22 -18.10
N LEU A 164 4.64 -13.57 -17.01
CA LEU A 164 5.29 -12.26 -17.08
C LEU A 164 6.67 -12.33 -17.75
N ARG A 165 7.44 -13.41 -17.55
CA ARG A 165 8.70 -13.66 -18.26
C ARG A 165 8.49 -13.89 -19.75
N GLY A 166 7.43 -14.63 -20.12
CA GLY A 166 7.00 -14.82 -21.52
C GLY A 166 6.45 -13.54 -22.16
N LEU A 167 5.88 -12.63 -21.36
CA LEU A 167 5.43 -11.29 -21.74
C LEU A 167 6.57 -10.25 -21.65
N SER A 168 7.81 -10.63 -21.99
CA SER A 168 8.79 -9.67 -22.52
C SER A 168 8.23 -9.12 -23.83
N ILE A 169 7.30 -8.17 -23.70
CA ILE A 169 6.68 -7.41 -24.77
C ILE A 169 7.84 -6.80 -25.52
N LYS A 170 8.11 -7.31 -26.73
CA LYS A 170 9.01 -6.66 -27.68
C LYS A 170 8.43 -5.27 -27.92
N LYS A 171 8.90 -4.28 -27.14
CA LYS A 171 8.43 -2.89 -27.18
C LYS A 171 8.35 -2.46 -28.62
N THR A 172 7.14 -2.12 -29.05
CA THR A 172 6.88 -1.71 -30.42
C THR A 172 7.74 -0.46 -30.73
N PRO A 173 8.13 -0.22 -31.99
CA PRO A 173 8.91 0.97 -32.36
C PRO A 173 8.29 2.28 -31.84
N LYS A 174 6.97 2.34 -31.74
CA LYS A 174 6.20 3.47 -31.18
C LYS A 174 6.43 3.62 -29.67
N GLU A 175 6.40 2.54 -28.90
CA GLU A 175 6.70 2.60 -27.45
C GLU A 175 8.16 2.94 -27.17
N LYS A 176 9.09 2.44 -28.01
CA LYS A 176 10.50 2.86 -27.94
C LYS A 176 10.66 4.34 -28.27
N LEU A 177 9.87 4.88 -29.21
CA LEU A 177 9.88 6.31 -29.54
C LEU A 177 9.27 7.15 -28.41
N VAL A 178 8.15 6.74 -27.82
CA VAL A 178 7.53 7.41 -26.67
C VAL A 178 8.46 7.40 -25.47
N GLN A 179 9.13 6.27 -25.19
CA GLN A 179 10.16 6.22 -24.15
C GLN A 179 11.36 7.12 -24.47
N LYS A 180 11.81 7.18 -25.73
CA LYS A 180 12.89 8.10 -26.14
C LYS A 180 12.47 9.57 -25.98
N VAL A 181 11.24 9.92 -26.34
CA VAL A 181 10.71 11.28 -26.19
C VAL A 181 10.51 11.64 -24.71
N ALA A 182 9.98 10.72 -23.90
CA ALA A 182 9.82 10.92 -22.46
C ALA A 182 11.18 11.04 -21.75
N LYS A 183 12.15 10.20 -22.12
CA LYS A 183 13.53 10.28 -21.61
C LYS A 183 14.20 11.58 -22.07
N GLY A 184 14.06 11.96 -23.34
CA GLY A 184 14.58 13.23 -23.86
C GLY A 184 13.95 14.45 -23.19
N ARG A 185 12.64 14.41 -22.88
CA ARG A 185 11.97 15.47 -22.11
C ARG A 185 12.51 15.56 -20.69
N HIS A 186 12.75 14.42 -20.04
CA HIS A 186 13.33 14.35 -18.71
C HIS A 186 14.74 14.94 -18.68
N ASP A 187 15.61 14.50 -19.61
CA ASP A 187 16.98 14.99 -19.74
C ASP A 187 17.03 16.49 -20.08
N TYR A 188 16.08 16.98 -20.89
CA TYR A 188 15.93 18.40 -21.19
C TYR A 188 15.56 19.21 -19.95
N ILE A 189 14.54 18.78 -19.19
CA ILE A 189 14.13 19.47 -17.95
C ILE A 189 15.28 19.49 -16.96
N LYS A 190 16.00 18.37 -16.83
CA LYS A 190 17.21 18.26 -15.99
C LYS A 190 18.28 19.28 -16.38
N ALA A 191 18.60 19.39 -17.67
CA ALA A 191 19.56 20.36 -18.18
C ALA A 191 19.13 21.81 -17.93
N VAL A 192 17.85 22.13 -18.09
CA VAL A 192 17.29 23.46 -17.83
C VAL A 192 17.38 23.82 -16.34
N LEU A 193 16.99 22.91 -15.44
CA LEU A 193 17.06 23.12 -13.99
C LEU A 193 18.51 23.32 -13.52
N LEU A 194 19.44 22.50 -14.04
CA LEU A 194 20.87 22.68 -13.83
C LEU A 194 21.37 24.04 -14.34
N GLY A 195 20.88 24.47 -15.51
CA GLY A 195 21.16 25.78 -16.06
C GLY A 195 20.73 26.92 -15.12
N TYR A 196 19.54 26.83 -14.52
CA TYR A 196 19.09 27.82 -13.54
C TYR A 196 19.94 27.81 -12.27
N VAL A 197 20.23 26.64 -11.69
CA VAL A 197 21.08 26.54 -10.50
C VAL A 197 22.48 27.11 -10.76
N LYS A 198 23.06 26.85 -11.95
CA LYS A 198 24.36 27.42 -12.36
C LYS A 198 24.30 28.93 -12.58
N LYS A 199 23.24 29.42 -13.23
CA LYS A 199 23.08 30.85 -13.57
C LYS A 199 22.87 31.71 -12.33
N TYR A 200 22.04 31.26 -11.38
CA TYR A 200 21.71 32.02 -10.18
C TYR A 200 22.64 31.72 -9.00
N GLY A 201 23.42 30.64 -9.07
CA GLY A 201 24.41 30.24 -8.06
C GLY A 201 23.78 29.68 -6.78
N LYS A 202 22.75 30.34 -6.24
CA LYS A 202 21.90 29.89 -5.13
C LYS A 202 20.45 30.14 -5.51
N ILE A 203 19.62 29.11 -5.49
CA ILE A 203 18.20 29.23 -5.82
C ILE A 203 17.37 28.31 -4.92
N SER A 204 16.24 28.79 -4.40
CA SER A 204 15.39 27.98 -3.54
C SER A 204 14.53 27.00 -4.35
N ALA A 205 14.13 25.90 -3.71
CA ALA A 205 13.19 24.94 -4.29
C ALA A 205 11.86 25.60 -4.71
N GLY A 206 11.42 26.62 -3.96
CA GLY A 206 10.24 27.41 -4.29
C GLY A 206 10.43 28.22 -5.56
N GLN A 207 11.55 28.94 -5.68
CA GLN A 207 11.87 29.73 -6.87
C GLN A 207 12.00 28.86 -8.14
N LEU A 208 12.64 27.70 -8.03
CA LEU A 208 12.72 26.75 -9.15
C LEU A 208 11.34 26.21 -9.55
N ARG A 209 10.46 25.99 -8.58
CA ARG A 209 9.08 25.59 -8.85
C ARG A 209 8.33 26.68 -9.59
N ASP A 210 8.42 27.92 -9.13
CA ASP A 210 7.70 29.04 -9.72
C ASP A 210 8.14 29.25 -11.18
N ILE A 211 9.46 29.22 -11.45
CA ILE A 211 10.00 29.34 -12.80
C ILE A 211 9.64 28.12 -13.67
N ALA A 212 9.95 26.90 -13.23
CA ALA A 212 9.87 25.71 -14.10
C ALA A 212 8.44 25.16 -14.26
N VAL A 213 7.59 25.31 -13.23
CA VAL A 213 6.22 24.78 -13.21
C VAL A 213 5.21 25.86 -13.49
N GLU A 214 5.30 27.02 -12.85
CA GLU A 214 4.24 28.03 -12.90
C GLU A 214 4.42 28.98 -14.09
N GLU A 215 5.64 29.46 -14.36
CA GLU A 215 5.93 30.37 -15.49
C GLU A 215 6.14 29.61 -16.81
N GLN A 216 6.99 28.57 -16.81
CA GLN A 216 7.41 27.89 -18.03
C GLN A 216 6.61 26.61 -18.35
N ASN A 217 5.78 26.13 -17.40
CA ASN A 217 4.96 24.92 -17.52
C ASN A 217 5.72 23.70 -18.10
N LEU A 218 7.00 23.55 -17.74
CA LEU A 218 7.87 22.52 -18.29
C LEU A 218 7.52 21.13 -17.75
N THR A 219 7.09 21.10 -16.49
CA THR A 219 6.89 19.86 -15.74
C THR A 219 5.87 20.04 -14.61
N SER A 220 5.39 18.94 -14.03
CA SER A 220 4.51 18.98 -12.86
C SER A 220 5.30 19.18 -11.56
N LYS A 221 4.65 19.64 -10.48
CA LYS A 221 5.29 19.81 -9.16
C LYS A 221 5.97 18.52 -8.69
N SER A 222 5.33 17.36 -8.83
CA SER A 222 5.89 16.07 -8.40
C SER A 222 7.09 15.63 -9.26
N THR A 223 7.02 15.84 -10.58
CA THR A 223 8.12 15.52 -11.49
C THR A 223 9.32 16.41 -11.25
N LEU A 224 9.13 17.70 -10.93
CA LEU A 224 10.20 18.62 -10.57
C LEU A 224 11.02 18.10 -9.38
N TYR A 225 10.35 17.75 -8.28
CA TYR A 225 11.06 17.30 -7.08
C TYR A 225 11.82 15.99 -7.30
N ARG A 226 11.26 15.05 -8.08
CA ARG A 226 11.97 13.82 -8.46
C ARG A 226 13.24 14.09 -9.28
N ILE A 227 13.17 15.01 -10.24
CA ILE A 227 14.33 15.40 -11.05
C ILE A 227 15.39 16.09 -10.17
N LEU A 228 14.97 16.94 -9.22
CA LEU A 228 15.92 17.59 -8.31
C LEU A 228 16.62 16.60 -7.37
N GLU A 229 15.89 15.59 -6.87
CA GLU A 229 16.48 14.48 -6.11
C GLU A 229 17.48 13.68 -6.95
N GLU A 230 17.17 13.42 -8.22
CA GLU A 230 18.10 12.76 -9.15
C GLU A 230 19.38 13.58 -9.37
N ILE A 231 19.25 14.88 -9.65
CA ILE A 231 20.40 15.78 -9.83
C ILE A 231 21.24 15.88 -8.53
N GLU A 232 20.59 15.87 -7.36
CA GLU A 232 21.26 15.83 -6.05
C GLU A 232 22.05 14.52 -5.88
N SER A 233 21.46 13.38 -6.22
CA SER A 233 22.11 12.06 -6.16
C SER A 233 23.29 11.91 -7.11
N GLU A 234 23.29 12.62 -8.24
CA GLU A 234 24.39 12.65 -9.21
C GLU A 234 25.50 13.65 -8.80
N GLU A 235 25.38 14.25 -7.62
CA GLU A 235 26.30 15.23 -7.05
C GLU A 235 26.52 16.50 -7.90
N GLU A 236 25.65 16.79 -8.86
CA GLU A 236 25.80 17.97 -9.71
C GLU A 236 25.36 19.27 -8.99
N ILE A 237 24.47 19.14 -8.00
CA ILE A 237 24.06 20.22 -7.11
C ILE A 237 24.28 19.85 -5.63
N GLY A 238 24.48 20.87 -4.80
CA GLY A 238 24.48 20.78 -3.35
C GLY A 238 23.20 21.37 -2.77
N VAL A 239 22.75 20.82 -1.65
CA VAL A 239 21.58 21.31 -0.92
C VAL A 239 22.03 21.92 0.40
N ILE A 240 21.57 23.14 0.67
CA ILE A 240 21.66 23.78 1.99
C ILE A 240 20.24 24.01 2.49
N VAL A 241 19.93 23.50 3.68
CA VAL A 241 18.65 23.78 4.34
C VAL A 241 18.79 25.10 5.09
N GLN A 242 18.04 26.12 4.66
CA GLN A 242 17.95 27.41 5.33
C GLN A 242 16.56 27.53 5.96
N GLY A 243 16.46 27.24 7.26
CA GLY A 243 15.19 27.20 7.97
C GLY A 243 14.27 26.09 7.48
N LYS A 244 13.16 26.45 6.81
CA LYS A 244 12.18 25.51 6.24
C LYS A 244 12.37 25.26 4.74
N GLU A 245 13.32 25.95 4.09
CA GLU A 245 13.50 25.88 2.64
C GLU A 245 14.80 25.15 2.26
N LYS A 246 14.72 24.33 1.21
CA LYS A 246 15.89 23.75 0.54
C LYS A 246 16.41 24.74 -0.50
N VAL A 247 17.68 25.12 -0.38
CA VAL A 247 18.39 25.97 -1.34
C VAL A 247 19.39 25.12 -2.10
N TYR A 248 19.32 25.17 -3.43
CA TYR A 248 20.21 24.43 -4.33
C TYR A 248 21.37 25.32 -4.79
N ILE A 249 22.57 24.75 -4.80
CA ILE A 249 23.82 25.42 -5.15
C ILE A 249 24.57 24.55 -6.17
N SER A 250 25.17 25.16 -7.19
CA SER A 250 25.98 24.40 -8.15
C SER A 250 27.26 23.89 -7.48
N LYS A 251 27.53 22.58 -7.55
CA LYS A 251 28.84 22.04 -7.19
C LYS A 251 29.79 22.15 -8.40
N PRO A 252 31.05 22.58 -8.23
CA PRO A 252 32.02 22.49 -9.30
C PRO A 252 32.31 21.03 -9.61
N ARG A 253 32.19 20.64 -10.89
CA ARG A 253 32.47 19.28 -11.35
C ARG A 253 33.93 18.94 -11.00
N LYS A 254 34.17 17.93 -10.17
CA LYS A 254 35.51 17.42 -9.93
C LYS A 254 36.06 16.91 -11.26
N LEU A 255 37.05 17.61 -11.82
CA LEU A 255 37.83 17.10 -12.94
C LEU A 255 38.63 15.91 -12.40
N ILE A 256 38.18 14.70 -12.71
CA ILE A 256 38.98 13.49 -12.53
C ILE A 256 40.15 13.64 -13.51
N ARG A 257 41.34 13.89 -12.97
CA ARG A 257 42.63 13.73 -13.68
C ARG A 257 43.08 12.29 -13.53
#